data_AF-A0A3C2CJC6-F1
#
_entry.id   AF-A0A3C2CJC6-F1
#
_cell.length_a   1.000
_cell.length_b   1.000
_cell.length_c   1.000
_cell.angle_alpha   90.00
_cell.angle_beta   90.00
_cell.angle_gamma   90.00
#
_symmetry.space_group_name_H-M   'P 1'
#
loop_
_entity.id
_entity.type
_entity.pdbx_description
1 polymer ?
#
loop_
_entity_poly.entity_id
_entity_poly.type
_entity_poly.pdbx_seq_one_letter_code
_entity_poly.pdbx_strand_id
1 'polypeptide(L)'
;MTKISLVIVIAILALSCAKAEPTKPGQARNCEELVQIGRDVAELVLDQIEEKELNDIQEQELNKVIKKIDDLAQTEKFLTRSSELNCSEEELNKVACLSYQGLSQKARGDVTREYLRPYFEACG
;
A
#
# COMPACT_ATOMS: atom_id res chain seq x y z
N MET A 1 64.94 -18.04 2.31
CA MET A 1 63.92 -18.39 1.29
C MET A 1 62.64 -18.76 2.01
N THR A 2 61.84 -17.76 2.39
CA THR A 2 60.60 -17.91 3.14
C THR A 2 59.45 -18.07 2.14
N LYS A 3 58.79 -19.23 2.16
CA LYS A 3 57.66 -19.55 1.28
C LYS A 3 56.43 -18.76 1.71
N ILE A 4 55.93 -17.89 0.84
CA ILE A 4 54.67 -17.17 1.03
C ILE A 4 53.55 -18.13 0.64
N SER A 5 52.85 -18.70 1.62
CA SER A 5 51.63 -19.48 1.39
C SER A 5 50.48 -18.52 1.11
N LEU A 6 50.00 -18.53 -0.13
CA LEU A 6 48.84 -17.77 -0.59
C LEU A 6 47.56 -18.51 -0.14
N VAL A 7 46.93 -18.06 0.94
CA VAL A 7 45.61 -18.56 1.35
C VAL A 7 44.55 -17.78 0.57
N ILE A 8 43.98 -18.42 -0.44
CA ILE A 8 42.85 -17.88 -1.19
C ILE A 8 41.60 -18.10 -0.33
N VAL A 9 41.14 -17.05 0.34
CA VAL A 9 39.84 -17.04 1.03
C VAL A 9 38.78 -16.77 -0.03
N ILE A 10 38.11 -17.83 -0.49
CA ILE A 10 36.93 -17.73 -1.35
C ILE A 10 35.77 -17.29 -0.46
N ALA A 11 35.51 -15.98 -0.41
CA ALA A 11 34.30 -15.43 0.18
C ALA A 11 33.12 -15.76 -0.74
N ILE A 12 32.41 -16.84 -0.45
CA ILE A 12 31.14 -17.16 -1.10
C ILE A 12 30.11 -16.16 -0.56
N LEU A 13 29.90 -15.08 -1.31
CA LEU A 13 28.76 -14.18 -1.14
C LEU A 13 27.49 -14.99 -1.43
N ALA A 14 26.88 -15.54 -0.38
CA ALA A 14 25.50 -16.00 -0.43
C ALA A 14 24.61 -14.77 -0.67
N LEU A 15 24.38 -14.43 -1.93
CA LEU A 15 23.24 -13.61 -2.35
C LEU A 15 21.99 -14.42 -2.00
N SER A 16 21.52 -14.29 -0.76
CA SER A 16 20.20 -14.74 -0.37
C SER A 16 19.22 -14.05 -1.33
N CYS A 17 18.59 -14.84 -2.20
CA CYS A 17 17.49 -14.42 -3.07
C CYS A 17 16.24 -14.08 -2.23
N ALA A 18 16.36 -13.13 -1.30
CA ALA A 18 15.20 -12.49 -0.70
C ALA A 18 14.57 -11.66 -1.82
N LYS A 19 13.48 -12.16 -2.41
CA LYS A 19 12.64 -11.32 -3.29
C LYS A 19 12.22 -10.11 -2.45
N ALA A 20 12.42 -8.91 -2.99
CA ALA A 20 11.99 -7.69 -2.32
C ALA A 20 10.49 -7.79 -1.98
N GLU A 21 10.12 -7.30 -0.80
CA GLU A 21 8.71 -7.23 -0.41
C GLU A 21 7.91 -6.41 -1.43
N PRO A 22 6.69 -6.83 -1.78
CA PRO A 22 5.89 -6.14 -2.77
C PRO A 22 5.40 -4.81 -2.19
N THR A 23 5.68 -3.70 -2.89
CA THR A 23 5.30 -2.35 -2.46
C THR A 23 4.29 -1.69 -3.39
N LYS A 24 3.97 -2.34 -4.52
CA LYS A 24 3.07 -1.83 -5.55
C LYS A 24 2.05 -2.91 -5.91
N PRO A 25 0.81 -2.54 -6.28
CA PRO A 25 -0.25 -3.52 -6.53
C PRO A 25 0.18 -4.64 -7.49
N GLY A 26 0.79 -4.31 -8.63
CA GLY A 26 1.25 -5.31 -9.62
C GLY A 26 2.34 -6.28 -9.15
N GLN A 27 2.90 -6.11 -7.94
CA GLN A 27 3.90 -7.01 -7.35
C GLN A 27 3.28 -8.03 -6.39
N ALA A 28 2.03 -7.82 -5.94
CA ALA A 28 1.37 -8.71 -4.99
C ALA A 28 1.32 -10.14 -5.51
N ARG A 29 1.63 -11.12 -4.67
CA ARG A 29 1.69 -12.54 -5.05
C ARG A 29 0.39 -13.27 -4.74
N ASN A 30 -0.43 -12.72 -3.86
CA ASN A 30 -1.74 -13.24 -3.44
C ASN A 30 -2.65 -12.08 -3.01
N CYS A 31 -3.91 -12.39 -2.71
CA CYS A 31 -4.93 -11.40 -2.34
C CYS A 31 -4.62 -10.72 -1.00
N GLU A 32 -4.00 -11.42 -0.05
CA GLU A 32 -3.59 -10.84 1.24
C GLU A 32 -2.52 -9.77 1.08
N GLU A 33 -1.49 -10.04 0.29
CA GLU A 33 -0.45 -9.06 -0.04
C GLU A 33 -1.01 -7.88 -0.81
N LEU A 34 -1.97 -8.12 -1.71
CA LEU A 34 -2.62 -7.04 -2.44
C LEU A 34 -3.38 -6.10 -1.50
N VAL A 35 -4.11 -6.65 -0.53
CA VAL A 35 -4.81 -5.88 0.51
C VAL A 35 -3.82 -5.16 1.43
N GLN A 36 -2.71 -5.80 1.82
CA GLN A 36 -1.69 -5.14 2.64
C GLN A 36 -1.06 -3.95 1.92
N ILE A 37 -0.77 -4.07 0.61
CA ILE A 37 -0.30 -2.94 -0.20
C ILE A 37 -1.37 -1.84 -0.25
N GLY A 38 -2.65 -2.21 -0.39
CA GLY A 38 -3.76 -1.26 -0.32
C GLY A 38 -3.80 -0.51 1.02
N ARG A 39 -3.58 -1.21 2.13
CA ARG A 39 -3.50 -0.64 3.48
C ARG A 39 -2.35 0.34 3.60
N ASP A 40 -1.17 -0.04 3.11
CA ASP A 40 0.03 0.81 3.18
C ASP A 40 -0.15 2.08 2.33
N VAL A 41 -0.82 1.96 1.18
CA VAL A 41 -1.21 3.12 0.37
C VAL A 41 -2.25 3.99 1.08
N ALA A 42 -3.23 3.38 1.77
CA ALA A 42 -4.19 4.13 2.57
C ALA A 42 -3.49 4.89 3.70
N GLU A 43 -2.56 4.27 4.42
CA GLU A 43 -1.73 4.96 5.42
C GLU A 43 -0.95 6.11 4.80
N LEU A 44 -0.34 5.90 3.63
CA LEU A 44 0.38 6.94 2.91
C LEU A 44 -0.50 8.11 2.52
N VAL A 45 -1.75 7.86 2.09
CA VAL A 45 -2.74 8.91 1.82
C VAL A 45 -3.05 9.69 3.10
N LEU A 46 -3.33 9.00 4.21
CA LEU A 46 -3.63 9.63 5.49
C LEU A 46 -2.47 10.49 6.01
N ASP A 47 -1.22 10.05 5.79
CA ASP A 47 -0.02 10.79 6.20
C ASP A 47 0.29 12.00 5.31
N GLN A 48 -0.12 11.94 4.03
CA GLN A 48 0.25 12.94 3.02
C GLN A 48 -0.83 13.97 2.70
N ILE A 49 -2.08 13.73 3.11
CA ILE A 49 -3.17 14.68 2.94
C ILE A 49 -3.29 15.50 4.23
N GLU A 50 -3.10 16.81 4.10
CA GLU A 50 -3.28 17.75 5.21
C GLU A 50 -4.68 17.64 5.80
N GLU A 51 -4.77 17.79 7.12
CA GLU A 51 -6.04 17.82 7.84
C GLU A 51 -6.87 19.01 7.36
N LYS A 52 -7.91 18.74 6.55
CA LYS A 52 -8.79 19.74 5.96
C LYS A 52 -10.24 19.29 6.05
N GLU A 53 -11.08 20.24 6.45
CA GLU A 53 -12.54 20.12 6.36
C GLU A 53 -12.98 20.43 4.91
N LEU A 54 -14.02 19.74 4.43
CA LEU A 54 -14.45 19.88 3.03
C LEU A 54 -15.06 21.25 2.72
N ASN A 55 -15.54 21.97 3.73
CA ASN A 55 -16.10 23.32 3.62
C ASN A 55 -15.02 24.42 3.51
N ASP A 56 -13.78 24.12 3.91
CA ASP A 56 -12.67 25.06 3.98
C ASP A 56 -11.68 24.92 2.80
N ILE A 57 -11.87 23.92 1.94
CA ILE A 57 -11.00 23.64 0.78
C ILE A 57 -11.55 24.31 -0.50
N GLN A 58 -10.69 25.01 -1.22
CA GLN A 58 -11.04 25.56 -2.54
C GLN A 58 -11.14 24.43 -3.58
N GLU A 59 -12.05 24.54 -4.55
CA GLU A 59 -12.26 23.50 -5.58
C GLU A 59 -10.96 23.11 -6.31
N GLN A 60 -10.13 24.10 -6.69
CA GLN A 60 -8.86 23.85 -7.35
C GLN A 60 -7.88 23.05 -6.46
N GLU A 61 -7.94 23.27 -5.15
CA GLU A 61 -7.12 22.57 -4.17
C GLU A 61 -7.66 21.17 -3.91
N LEU A 62 -8.98 21.00 -3.81
CA LEU A 62 -9.64 19.71 -3.72
C LEU A 62 -9.29 18.82 -4.93
N ASN A 63 -9.33 19.38 -6.15
CA ASN A 63 -8.95 18.66 -7.36
C ASN A 63 -7.47 18.19 -7.34
N LYS A 64 -6.57 18.98 -6.74
CA LYS A 64 -5.17 18.55 -6.54
C LYS A 64 -5.07 17.40 -5.54
N VAL A 65 -5.85 17.44 -4.46
CA VAL A 65 -5.90 16.37 -3.46
C VAL A 65 -6.46 15.08 -4.05
N ILE A 66 -7.59 15.14 -4.76
CA ILE A 66 -8.20 13.99 -5.44
C ILE A 66 -7.19 13.35 -6.40
N LYS A 67 -6.55 14.15 -7.25
CA LYS A 67 -5.52 13.65 -8.17
C LYS A 67 -4.36 12.97 -7.44
N LYS A 68 -3.90 13.54 -6.32
CA LYS A 68 -2.85 12.94 -5.50
C LYS A 68 -3.28 11.60 -4.90
N ILE A 69 -4.53 11.50 -4.44
CA ILE A 69 -5.11 10.25 -3.95
C ILE A 69 -5.14 9.21 -5.08
N ASP A 70 -5.62 9.56 -6.27
CA ASP A 70 -5.68 8.65 -7.41
C ASP A 70 -4.29 8.14 -7.84
N ASP A 71 -3.30 9.05 -7.90
CA ASP A 71 -1.91 8.73 -8.24
C ASP A 71 -1.29 7.76 -7.21
N LEU A 72 -1.62 7.90 -5.92
CA LEU A 72 -1.15 7.01 -4.85
C LEU A 72 -1.89 5.67 -4.86
N ALA A 73 -3.22 5.70 -4.91
CA ALA A 73 -4.11 4.55 -4.88
C ALA A 73 -3.82 3.55 -6.01
N GLN A 74 -3.43 4.04 -7.19
CA GLN A 74 -3.15 3.21 -8.36
C GLN A 74 -4.29 2.20 -8.64
N THR A 75 -5.54 2.67 -8.53
CA THR A 75 -6.76 1.85 -8.54
C THR A 75 -6.83 0.88 -9.73
N GLU A 76 -6.48 1.32 -10.93
CA GLU A 76 -6.46 0.45 -12.12
C GLU A 76 -5.49 -0.73 -11.96
N LYS A 77 -4.30 -0.51 -11.38
CA LYS A 77 -3.31 -1.57 -11.15
C LYS A 77 -3.77 -2.52 -10.05
N PHE A 78 -4.45 -2.01 -9.03
CA PHE A 78 -5.06 -2.84 -8.00
C PHE A 78 -6.12 -3.77 -8.60
N LEU A 79 -7.06 -3.21 -9.37
CA LEU A 79 -8.12 -3.98 -10.04
C LEU A 79 -7.58 -4.99 -11.05
N THR A 80 -6.56 -4.59 -11.82
CA THR A 80 -5.89 -5.50 -12.76
C THR A 80 -5.27 -6.65 -12.00
N ARG A 81 -4.56 -6.37 -10.91
CA ARG A 81 -3.87 -7.42 -10.16
C ARG A 81 -4.84 -8.33 -9.41
N SER A 82 -5.92 -7.80 -8.83
CA SER A 82 -6.93 -8.63 -8.17
C SER A 82 -7.56 -9.61 -9.17
N SER A 83 -7.83 -9.16 -10.39
CA SER A 83 -8.32 -10.01 -11.48
C SER A 83 -7.29 -11.09 -11.88
N GLU A 84 -6.03 -10.72 -12.08
CA GLU A 84 -4.94 -11.68 -12.40
C GLU A 84 -4.75 -12.75 -11.32
N LEU A 85 -4.96 -12.39 -10.06
CA LEU A 85 -4.86 -13.28 -8.90
C LEU A 85 -6.16 -14.06 -8.63
N ASN A 86 -7.25 -13.77 -9.36
CA ASN A 86 -8.58 -14.31 -9.13
C ASN A 86 -9.12 -14.05 -7.72
N CYS A 87 -8.80 -12.90 -7.14
CA CYS A 87 -9.32 -12.49 -5.85
C CYS A 87 -10.83 -12.20 -5.96
N SER A 88 -11.63 -12.83 -5.11
CA SER A 88 -13.05 -12.49 -5.02
C SER A 88 -13.26 -11.20 -4.22
N GLU A 89 -14.35 -10.49 -4.49
CA GLU A 89 -14.73 -9.32 -3.69
C GLU A 89 -14.91 -9.68 -2.21
N GLU A 90 -15.53 -10.83 -1.91
CA GLU A 90 -15.71 -11.33 -0.55
C GLU A 90 -14.38 -11.57 0.17
N GLU A 91 -13.41 -12.18 -0.51
CA GLU A 91 -12.07 -12.43 0.03
C GLU A 91 -11.33 -11.12 0.31
N LEU A 92 -11.34 -10.19 -0.65
CA LEU A 92 -10.71 -8.88 -0.51
C LEU A 92 -11.32 -8.10 0.66
N ASN A 93 -12.65 -8.06 0.76
CA ASN A 93 -13.35 -7.36 1.84
C ASN A 93 -13.01 -7.98 3.19
N LYS A 94 -13.08 -9.31 3.33
CA LYS A 94 -12.77 -10.00 4.58
C LYS A 94 -11.34 -9.72 5.07
N VAL A 95 -10.36 -9.78 4.17
CA VAL A 95 -8.96 -9.50 4.53
C VAL A 95 -8.76 -8.00 4.81
N ALA A 96 -9.40 -7.12 4.05
CA ALA A 96 -9.33 -5.68 4.27
C ALA A 96 -9.88 -5.32 5.65
N CYS A 97 -11.02 -5.88 6.06
CA CYS A 97 -11.67 -5.60 7.35
C CYS A 97 -10.79 -5.91 8.57
N LEU A 98 -9.85 -6.84 8.42
CA LEU A 98 -8.83 -7.12 9.43
C LEU A 98 -7.62 -6.19 9.29
N SER A 99 -7.14 -5.99 8.07
CA SER A 99 -5.89 -5.29 7.80
C SER A 99 -5.99 -3.78 8.08
N TYR A 100 -7.13 -3.17 7.77
CA TYR A 100 -7.34 -1.72 7.86
C TYR A 100 -7.90 -1.30 9.25
N GLN A 101 -7.97 -2.22 10.21
CA GLN A 101 -8.32 -1.88 11.59
C GLN A 101 -7.39 -0.79 12.13
N GLY A 102 -7.97 0.19 12.83
CA GLY A 102 -7.23 1.31 13.41
C GLY A 102 -6.97 2.48 12.46
N LEU A 103 -7.17 2.34 11.14
CA LEU A 103 -7.00 3.47 10.20
C LEU A 103 -7.97 4.63 10.46
N SER A 104 -9.16 4.35 11.00
CA SER A 104 -10.13 5.39 11.38
C SER A 104 -9.58 6.38 12.38
N GLN A 105 -8.66 5.95 13.24
CA GLN A 105 -8.01 6.81 14.24
C GLN A 105 -6.95 7.73 13.62
N LYS A 106 -6.47 7.40 12.41
CA LYS A 106 -5.51 8.20 11.64
C LYS A 106 -6.19 9.19 10.69
N ALA A 107 -7.46 8.99 10.36
CA ALA A 107 -8.22 9.93 9.54
C ALA A 107 -8.54 11.21 10.32
N ARG A 108 -7.83 12.28 9.97
CA ARG A 108 -7.97 13.62 10.54
C ARG A 108 -8.43 14.57 9.44
N GLY A 109 -9.61 15.16 9.63
CA GLY A 109 -10.30 15.98 8.62
C GLY A 109 -11.29 15.19 7.74
N ASP A 110 -12.25 15.91 7.17
CA ASP A 110 -13.32 15.33 6.34
C ASP A 110 -12.79 14.56 5.12
N VAL A 111 -11.77 15.10 4.44
CA VAL A 111 -11.25 14.49 3.21
C VAL A 111 -10.71 13.08 3.46
N THR A 112 -9.96 12.89 4.55
CA THR A 112 -9.38 11.58 4.88
C THR A 112 -10.42 10.61 5.43
N ARG A 113 -11.46 11.11 6.12
CA ARG A 113 -12.62 10.30 6.51
C ARG A 113 -13.42 9.82 5.30
N GLU A 114 -13.66 10.72 4.34
CA GLU A 114 -14.38 10.41 3.12
C GLU A 114 -13.61 9.40 2.25
N TYR A 115 -12.28 9.55 2.18
CA TYR A 115 -11.42 8.57 1.51
C TYR A 115 -11.56 7.15 2.09
N LEU A 116 -11.63 7.01 3.42
CA LEU A 116 -11.78 5.70 4.06
C LEU A 116 -13.25 5.21 4.15
N ARG A 117 -14.23 6.06 3.85
CA ARG A 117 -15.66 5.74 4.03
C ARG A 117 -16.08 4.44 3.33
N PRO A 118 -15.75 4.19 2.04
CA PRO A 118 -16.16 2.95 1.37
C PRO A 118 -15.62 1.69 2.06
N TYR A 119 -14.44 1.78 2.65
CA TYR A 119 -13.84 0.66 3.38
C TYR A 119 -14.64 0.33 4.65
N PHE A 120 -15.00 1.34 5.45
CA PHE A 120 -15.75 1.08 6.68
C PHE A 120 -17.19 0.62 6.40
N GLU A 121 -17.81 1.10 5.32
CA GLU A 121 -19.11 0.64 4.86
C GLU A 121 -19.10 -0.84 4.45
N ALA A 122 -17.99 -1.33 3.85
CA ALA A 122 -17.84 -2.73 3.47
C ALA A 122 -17.59 -3.67 4.67
N CYS A 123 -17.19 -3.14 5.82
CA CYS A 123 -16.86 -3.91 7.02
C CYS A 123 -17.90 -3.81 8.15
N GLY A 124 -19.02 -3.13 7.90
CA GLY A 124 -20.12 -2.89 8.82
C GLY A 124 -21.20 -3.97 8.82
#